data_AF-A0A8C5S8X6-F1
#
_entry.id   AF-A0A8C5S8X6-F1
#
_cell.length_a   1.000
_cell.length_b   1.000
_cell.length_c   1.000
_cell.angle_alpha   90.00
_cell.angle_beta   90.00
_cell.angle_gamma   90.00
#
_symmetry.space_group_name_H-M   'P 1'
#
loop_
_entity.id
_entity.type
_entity.pdbx_description
1 polymer ?
#
loop_
_entity_poly.entity_id
_entity_poly.type
_entity_poly.pdbx_seq_one_letter_code
_entity_poly.pdbx_strand_id
1 'polypeptide(L)'
;KCCKLFLQRLPGAAMRARFVRAWRGGWGGGRATVSGEAPRREKPPWRVLFFGTDHFSAEILRALQAARWVFRGEEPDQIVDHLEVVTLPPSHSKVLPVKKYAEQLQLPIHIWPDVGAWENFDVGVVASFGRLLSEDLIQKFPYGMLNVHPSYLPRWRGPAPIIHTVLHGDTVTGVTVMQIRPKRFDVGPIIKQEEFAVPPRCSARELEPFENNYRRHTEMPKAIPQLESTSSEPISVSISNSH
;
A
#
# COMPACT_ATOMS: atom_id res chain seq x y z
N LYS A 1 -8.25 37.81 1.78
CA LYS A 1 -9.66 38.05 1.40
C LYS A 1 -10.47 36.75 1.20
N CYS A 2 -9.89 35.62 0.76
CA CYS A 2 -10.56 34.31 0.69
C CYS A 2 -11.01 33.72 2.05
N CYS A 3 -10.33 34.01 3.15
CA CYS A 3 -10.64 33.40 4.46
C CYS A 3 -11.95 33.92 5.11
N LYS A 4 -12.38 35.16 4.79
CA LYS A 4 -13.63 35.74 5.33
C LYS A 4 -14.90 35.07 4.77
N LEU A 5 -14.84 34.54 3.55
CA LEU A 5 -15.98 33.86 2.91
C LEU A 5 -16.17 32.43 3.43
N PHE A 6 -15.10 31.75 3.86
CA PHE A 6 -15.18 30.40 4.41
C PHE A 6 -15.81 30.37 5.82
N LEU A 7 -15.47 31.36 6.66
CA LEU A 7 -16.05 31.49 8.00
C LEU A 7 -17.56 31.71 8.00
N GLN A 8 -18.13 32.26 6.93
CA GLN A 8 -19.57 32.50 6.81
C GLN A 8 -20.38 31.23 6.52
N ARG A 9 -19.75 30.14 6.06
CA ARG A 9 -20.41 28.85 5.72
C ARG A 9 -20.43 27.82 6.86
N LEU A 10 -19.83 28.11 8.01
CA LEU A 10 -19.86 27.21 9.16
C LEU A 10 -21.14 27.41 9.99
N PRO A 11 -21.90 26.33 10.31
CA PRO A 11 -23.07 26.40 11.17
C PRO A 11 -22.65 26.58 12.64
N GLY A 12 -23.24 27.58 13.30
CA GLY A 12 -23.10 27.79 14.75
C GLY A 12 -21.90 28.65 15.17
N ALA A 13 -22.14 29.56 16.11
CA ALA A 13 -21.14 30.50 16.66
C ALA A 13 -19.96 29.79 17.35
N ALA A 14 -20.20 28.61 17.94
CA ALA A 14 -19.17 27.82 18.63
C ALA A 14 -18.09 27.26 17.67
N MET A 15 -18.47 26.91 16.44
CA MET A 15 -17.54 26.36 15.44
C MET A 15 -16.62 27.45 14.87
N ARG A 16 -17.13 28.68 14.74
CA ARG A 16 -16.34 29.85 14.33
C ARG A 16 -15.30 30.24 15.37
N ALA A 17 -15.64 30.13 16.66
CA ALA A 17 -14.72 30.42 17.76
C ALA A 17 -13.54 29.42 17.83
N ARG A 18 -13.78 28.12 17.58
CA ARG A 18 -12.71 27.10 17.57
C ARG A 18 -11.72 27.29 16.43
N PHE A 19 -12.19 27.69 15.25
CA PHE A 19 -11.34 27.95 14.08
C PHE A 19 -10.43 29.17 14.28
N VAL A 20 -10.95 30.25 14.88
CA VAL A 20 -10.17 31.45 15.19
C VAL A 20 -9.11 31.17 16.26
N ARG A 21 -9.38 30.27 17.20
CA ARG A 21 -8.42 29.87 18.25
C ARG A 21 -7.25 29.04 17.69
N ALA A 22 -7.53 28.14 16.75
CA ALA A 22 -6.50 27.37 16.05
C ALA A 22 -5.58 28.24 15.16
N TRP A 23 -6.12 29.34 14.63
CA TRP A 23 -5.38 30.23 13.73
C TRP A 23 -4.56 31.32 14.43
N ARG A 24 -4.92 31.70 15.67
CA ARG A 24 -4.17 32.69 16.48
C ARG A 24 -2.97 32.11 17.24
N GLY A 25 -2.75 30.80 17.20
CA GLY A 25 -1.61 30.13 17.84
C GLY A 25 -0.29 30.21 17.07
N GLY A 26 -0.01 31.37 16.43
CA GLY A 26 1.22 31.58 15.68
C GLY A 26 2.41 31.94 16.57
N TRP A 27 3.46 31.12 16.46
CA TRP A 27 4.89 31.44 16.62
C TRP A 27 5.34 31.98 17.99
N GLY A 28 5.78 31.05 18.84
CA GLY A 28 6.74 31.32 19.91
C GLY A 28 8.06 30.63 19.58
N GLY A 29 9.13 31.41 19.41
CA GLY A 29 10.48 30.90 19.19
C GLY A 29 10.97 30.12 20.40
N GLY A 30 11.06 28.81 20.25
CA GLY A 30 11.70 27.89 21.19
C GLY A 30 12.30 26.76 20.36
N ARG A 31 13.61 26.55 20.51
CA ARG A 31 14.36 25.49 19.84
C ARG A 31 13.90 24.15 20.44
N ALA A 32 12.77 23.64 19.97
CA ALA A 32 12.25 22.34 20.34
C ALA A 32 12.95 21.28 19.48
N THR A 33 13.75 20.44 20.13
CA THR A 33 14.15 19.15 19.60
C THR A 33 12.87 18.34 19.33
N VAL A 34 12.47 18.24 18.07
CA VAL A 34 11.33 17.39 17.66
C VAL A 34 11.83 15.95 17.64
N SER A 35 11.87 15.33 18.82
CA SER A 35 11.79 13.87 18.97
C SER A 35 10.32 13.55 19.18
N GLY A 36 9.59 13.31 18.10
CA GLY A 36 8.15 13.13 18.14
C GLY A 36 7.71 12.07 17.15
N GLU A 37 8.06 10.81 17.42
CA GLU A 37 7.45 9.68 16.73
C GLU A 37 5.93 9.72 16.97
N ALA A 38 5.14 9.64 15.91
CA ALA A 38 3.69 9.56 16.04
C ALA A 38 3.31 8.26 16.78
N PRO A 39 2.39 8.30 17.75
CA PRO A 39 2.02 7.11 18.51
C PRO A 39 1.49 6.02 17.57
N ARG A 40 1.99 4.78 17.76
CA ARG A 40 1.55 3.60 17.03
C ARG A 40 0.05 3.40 17.23
N ARG A 41 -0.71 3.27 16.15
CA ARG A 41 -2.13 2.88 16.22
C ARG A 41 -2.21 1.40 16.54
N GLU A 42 -3.11 0.99 17.44
CA GLU A 42 -3.33 -0.42 17.78
C GLU A 42 -4.40 -1.10 16.93
N LYS A 43 -5.21 -0.33 16.19
CA LYS A 43 -6.33 -0.81 15.38
C LYS A 43 -6.53 0.09 14.16
N PRO A 44 -7.18 -0.40 13.09
CA PRO A 44 -7.59 0.45 11.99
C PRO A 44 -8.46 1.63 12.46
N PRO A 45 -8.53 2.72 11.68
CA PRO A 45 -7.99 2.83 10.32
C PRO A 45 -6.48 3.15 10.27
N TRP A 46 -5.77 2.63 9.27
CA TRP A 46 -4.30 2.68 9.13
C TRP A 46 -3.83 3.83 8.22
N ARG A 47 -2.64 4.38 8.50
CA ARG A 47 -1.94 5.31 7.60
C ARG A 47 -0.99 4.51 6.72
N VAL A 48 -1.24 4.51 5.42
CA VAL A 48 -0.55 3.65 4.44
C VAL A 48 0.30 4.49 3.51
N LEU A 49 1.57 4.08 3.34
CA LEU A 49 2.42 4.57 2.25
C LEU A 49 2.55 3.50 1.17
N PHE A 50 2.03 3.78 -0.01
CA PHE A 50 1.99 2.84 -1.12
C PHE A 50 3.16 3.06 -2.09
N PHE A 51 3.83 2.00 -2.52
CA PHE A 51 4.95 2.03 -3.46
C PHE A 51 4.60 1.22 -4.71
N GLY A 52 4.58 1.88 -5.87
CA GLY A 52 4.24 1.20 -7.12
C GLY A 52 4.52 2.00 -8.38
N THR A 53 4.46 1.34 -9.53
CA THR A 53 4.81 1.97 -10.82
C THR A 53 3.87 1.61 -11.98
N ASP A 54 3.55 0.34 -12.16
CA ASP A 54 2.87 -0.25 -13.33
C ASP A 54 1.34 -0.38 -13.17
N HIS A 55 0.69 -1.06 -14.11
CA HIS A 55 -0.76 -1.29 -14.08
C HIS A 55 -1.19 -2.19 -12.92
N PHE A 56 -0.43 -3.26 -12.64
CA PHE A 56 -0.72 -4.16 -11.52
C PHE A 56 -0.78 -3.39 -10.20
N SER A 57 0.26 -2.59 -9.93
CA SER A 57 0.31 -1.76 -8.73
C SER A 57 -0.75 -0.64 -8.70
N ALA A 58 -1.18 -0.11 -9.85
CA ALA A 58 -2.30 0.84 -9.90
C ALA A 58 -3.64 0.22 -9.45
N GLU A 59 -3.87 -1.06 -9.75
CA GLU A 59 -5.07 -1.78 -9.29
C GLU A 59 -5.05 -2.02 -7.77
N ILE A 60 -3.86 -2.27 -7.20
CA ILE A 60 -3.68 -2.35 -5.74
C ILE A 60 -3.93 -0.99 -5.07
N LEU A 61 -3.42 0.10 -5.66
CA LEU A 61 -3.68 1.46 -5.19
C LEU A 61 -5.18 1.79 -5.21
N ARG A 62 -5.90 1.37 -6.25
CA ARG A 62 -7.36 1.49 -6.35
C ARG A 62 -8.08 0.75 -5.23
N ALA A 63 -7.62 -0.45 -4.89
CA ALA A 63 -8.19 -1.23 -3.78
C ALA A 63 -7.95 -0.53 -2.41
N LEU A 64 -6.75 0.00 -2.18
CA LEU A 64 -6.44 0.79 -0.98
C LEU A 64 -7.31 2.05 -0.88
N GLN A 65 -7.49 2.76 -1.98
CA GLN A 65 -8.34 3.95 -2.02
C GLN A 65 -9.81 3.60 -1.71
N ALA A 66 -10.32 2.48 -2.24
CA ALA A 66 -11.69 2.03 -1.97
C ALA A 66 -11.89 1.64 -0.50
N ALA A 67 -10.84 1.15 0.17
CA ALA A 67 -10.85 0.82 1.60
C ALA A 67 -10.62 2.05 2.51
N ARG A 68 -10.66 3.27 1.98
CA ARG A 68 -10.46 4.47 2.79
C ARG A 68 -11.64 4.77 3.69
N TRP A 69 -11.34 5.11 4.94
CA TRP A 69 -12.29 5.62 5.91
C TRP A 69 -12.76 7.02 5.49
N VAL A 70 -14.02 7.10 5.08
CA VAL A 70 -14.69 8.38 4.82
C VAL A 70 -15.54 8.69 6.05
N PHE A 71 -15.49 9.94 6.52
CA PHE A 71 -16.09 10.52 7.74
C PHE A 71 -17.58 10.22 8.03
N ARG A 72 -18.27 9.35 7.26
CA ARG A 72 -19.71 9.06 7.33
C ARG A 72 -20.08 7.59 7.03
N GLY A 73 -19.57 6.62 7.79
CA GLY A 73 -20.21 5.30 7.81
C GLY A 73 -19.39 4.22 8.51
N GLU A 74 -20.05 3.50 9.41
CA GLU A 74 -19.56 2.33 10.14
C GLU A 74 -19.44 1.09 9.21
N GLU A 75 -18.85 1.27 8.03
CA GLU A 75 -18.68 0.17 7.08
C GLU A 75 -17.44 -0.65 7.47
N PRO A 76 -17.57 -1.97 7.71
CA PRO A 76 -16.50 -2.81 8.28
C PRO A 76 -15.26 -2.94 7.37
N ASP A 77 -15.39 -2.62 6.08
CA ASP A 77 -14.30 -2.71 5.09
C ASP A 77 -13.49 -1.41 4.94
N GLN A 78 -13.87 -0.33 5.64
CA GLN A 78 -13.10 0.92 5.66
C GLN A 78 -12.01 0.82 6.72
N ILE A 79 -10.76 0.72 6.30
CA ILE A 79 -9.64 0.51 7.23
C ILE A 79 -8.37 1.32 6.89
N VAL A 80 -8.42 2.19 5.89
CA VAL A 80 -7.31 3.08 5.52
C VAL A 80 -7.70 4.53 5.84
N ASP A 81 -7.03 5.17 6.79
CA ASP A 81 -7.27 6.57 7.15
C ASP A 81 -6.60 7.51 6.13
N HIS A 82 -5.31 7.27 5.95
CA HIS A 82 -4.42 8.10 5.15
C HIS A 82 -3.71 7.24 4.10
N LEU A 83 -3.58 7.78 2.89
CA LEU A 83 -2.97 7.08 1.77
C LEU A 83 -2.14 8.07 0.97
N GLU A 84 -0.85 7.79 0.87
CA GLU A 84 0.07 8.51 -0.01
C GLU A 84 0.81 7.53 -0.91
N VAL A 85 1.36 8.05 -2.02
CA VAL A 85 1.94 7.23 -3.08
C VAL A 85 3.40 7.61 -3.28
N VAL A 86 4.25 6.60 -3.39
CA VAL A 86 5.64 6.69 -3.80
C VAL A 86 5.76 6.00 -5.15
N THR A 87 6.29 6.69 -6.14
CA THR A 87 6.53 6.13 -7.46
C THR A 87 7.92 6.50 -7.96
N LEU A 88 8.35 5.85 -9.04
CA LEU A 88 9.66 6.12 -9.63
C LEU A 88 9.62 7.45 -10.42
N PRO A 89 10.79 8.09 -10.64
CA PRO A 89 10.87 9.21 -11.55
C PRO A 89 10.40 8.77 -12.94
N PRO A 90 9.58 9.56 -13.64
CA PRO A 90 9.17 9.23 -14.99
C PRO A 90 10.41 9.18 -15.89
N SER A 91 10.65 8.04 -16.55
CA SER A 91 11.61 7.99 -17.65
C SER A 91 11.03 8.80 -18.83
N HIS A 92 11.91 9.46 -19.60
CA HIS A 92 11.67 10.52 -20.61
C HIS A 92 10.50 10.38 -21.62
N SER A 93 9.71 9.30 -21.60
CA SER A 93 8.52 9.14 -22.45
C SER A 93 7.44 8.20 -21.87
N LYS A 94 7.62 7.61 -20.69
CA LYS A 94 6.69 6.62 -20.14
C LYS A 94 5.83 7.26 -19.05
N VAL A 95 4.52 7.33 -19.33
CA VAL A 95 3.51 7.57 -18.29
C VAL A 95 3.52 6.37 -17.35
N LEU A 96 3.72 6.63 -16.05
CA LEU A 96 3.63 5.59 -15.02
C LEU A 96 2.16 5.44 -14.62
N PRO A 97 1.53 4.26 -14.81
CA PRO A 97 0.13 4.04 -14.47
C PRO A 97 -0.23 4.45 -13.04
N VAL A 98 0.61 4.10 -12.04
CA VAL A 98 0.40 4.50 -10.63
C VAL A 98 0.40 6.01 -10.46
N LYS A 99 1.35 6.71 -11.08
CA LYS A 99 1.41 8.19 -11.00
C LYS A 99 0.13 8.80 -11.58
N LYS A 100 -0.25 8.39 -12.79
CA LYS A 100 -1.46 8.88 -13.47
C LYS A 100 -2.70 8.64 -12.61
N TYR A 101 -2.82 7.46 -12.03
CA TYR A 101 -3.97 7.10 -11.20
C TYR A 101 -4.01 7.90 -9.88
N ALA A 102 -2.86 8.07 -9.22
CA ALA A 102 -2.75 8.89 -8.01
C ALA A 102 -3.10 10.37 -8.27
N GLU A 103 -2.69 10.93 -9.43
CA GLU A 103 -3.05 12.29 -9.85
C GLU A 103 -4.57 12.44 -10.06
N GLN A 104 -5.22 11.45 -10.68
CA GLN A 104 -6.68 11.42 -10.87
C GLN A 104 -7.45 11.41 -9.55
N LEU A 105 -6.90 10.72 -8.54
CA LEU A 105 -7.46 10.64 -7.19
C LEU A 105 -7.03 11.79 -6.28
N GLN A 106 -6.18 12.71 -6.77
CA GLN A 106 -5.61 13.81 -6.00
C GLN A 106 -4.88 13.33 -4.72
N LEU A 107 -4.23 12.17 -4.79
CA LEU A 107 -3.40 11.66 -3.71
C LEU A 107 -2.05 12.40 -3.66
N PRO A 108 -1.45 12.61 -2.47
CA PRO A 108 -0.07 13.06 -2.39
C PRO A 108 0.87 12.04 -3.04
N ILE A 109 1.76 12.54 -3.91
CA ILE A 109 2.73 11.73 -4.66
C ILE A 109 4.14 12.17 -4.32
N HIS A 110 4.98 11.20 -3.97
CA HIS A 110 6.41 11.35 -3.76
C HIS A 110 7.18 10.64 -4.88
N ILE A 111 8.30 11.23 -5.29
CA ILE A 111 9.14 10.69 -6.35
C ILE A 111 10.40 10.10 -5.73
N TRP A 112 10.55 8.79 -5.79
CA TRP A 112 11.71 8.09 -5.28
C TRP A 112 13.04 8.63 -5.86
N PRO A 113 14.12 8.74 -5.06
CA PRO A 113 14.25 8.35 -3.66
C PRO A 113 13.89 9.47 -2.68
N ASP A 114 13.34 10.59 -3.14
CA ASP A 114 12.97 11.71 -2.28
C ASP A 114 11.53 11.54 -1.79
N VAL A 115 11.43 11.22 -0.52
CA VAL A 115 10.22 10.74 0.14
C VAL A 115 10.37 11.27 1.54
N GLY A 116 9.47 12.19 1.92
CA GLY A 116 9.62 13.07 3.08
C GLY A 116 9.56 12.36 4.44
N ALA A 117 8.74 12.85 5.36
CA ALA A 117 8.65 12.31 6.71
C ALA A 117 7.91 10.95 6.73
N TRP A 118 8.67 9.87 6.57
CA TRP A 118 8.23 8.47 6.65
C TRP A 118 7.56 8.07 7.98
N GLU A 119 7.87 8.78 9.05
CA GLU A 119 7.49 8.44 10.43
C GLU A 119 5.98 8.61 10.72
N ASN A 120 5.22 9.11 9.75
CA ASN A 120 3.79 9.35 9.88
C ASN A 120 2.91 8.21 9.36
N PHE A 121 3.50 7.07 8.96
CA PHE A 121 2.77 5.93 8.40
C PHE A 121 2.87 4.71 9.30
N ASP A 122 1.79 3.93 9.38
CA ASP A 122 1.72 2.72 10.18
C ASP A 122 2.29 1.51 9.41
N VAL A 123 2.05 1.44 8.09
CA VAL A 123 2.46 0.33 7.23
C VAL A 123 2.87 0.81 5.84
N GLY A 124 3.91 0.19 5.27
CA GLY A 124 4.27 0.35 3.88
C GLY A 124 3.66 -0.76 3.03
N VAL A 125 3.11 -0.45 1.86
CA VAL A 125 2.60 -1.46 0.92
C VAL A 125 3.31 -1.30 -0.41
N VAL A 126 3.88 -2.38 -0.92
CA VAL A 126 4.69 -2.40 -2.14
C VAL A 126 4.04 -3.34 -3.15
N ALA A 127 4.00 -2.92 -4.40
CA ALA A 127 3.62 -3.76 -5.53
C ALA A 127 4.39 -3.30 -6.76
N SER A 128 5.08 -4.21 -7.46
CA SER A 128 5.80 -3.91 -8.71
C SER A 128 6.62 -2.60 -8.68
N PHE A 129 7.35 -2.34 -7.59
CA PHE A 129 8.10 -1.09 -7.42
C PHE A 129 9.49 -1.13 -8.08
N GLY A 130 10.07 -2.33 -8.25
CA GLY A 130 11.33 -2.52 -8.97
C GLY A 130 12.58 -2.00 -8.27
N ARG A 131 12.51 -1.68 -6.97
CA ARG A 131 13.64 -1.26 -6.14
C ARG A 131 13.76 -2.14 -4.91
N LEU A 132 14.98 -2.41 -4.49
CA LEU A 132 15.26 -3.00 -3.19
C LEU A 132 15.06 -1.92 -2.11
N LEU A 133 14.29 -2.24 -1.08
CA LEU A 133 14.04 -1.34 0.04
C LEU A 133 15.08 -1.60 1.14
N SER A 134 15.67 -0.52 1.68
CA SER A 134 16.65 -0.63 2.75
C SER A 134 16.00 -1.11 4.05
N GLU A 135 16.82 -1.75 4.89
CA GLU A 135 16.42 -2.16 6.23
C GLU A 135 15.91 -0.96 7.05
N ASP A 136 16.64 0.15 6.99
CA ASP A 136 16.27 1.41 7.66
C ASP A 136 14.90 1.93 7.22
N LEU A 137 14.53 1.78 5.94
CA LEU A 137 13.20 2.19 5.47
C LEU A 137 12.13 1.26 5.99
N ILE A 138 12.35 -0.06 5.94
CA ILE A 138 11.39 -1.07 6.40
C ILE A 138 11.09 -0.87 7.90
N GLN A 139 12.11 -0.54 8.70
CA GLN A 139 12.00 -0.34 10.14
C GLN A 139 11.28 0.96 10.54
N LYS A 140 11.10 1.92 9.63
CA LYS A 140 10.33 3.15 9.90
C LYS A 140 8.83 2.91 10.00
N PHE A 141 8.34 1.77 9.52
CA PHE A 141 6.93 1.41 9.61
C PHE A 141 6.72 0.51 10.84
N PRO A 142 5.89 0.92 11.83
CA PRO A 142 5.63 0.12 13.04
C PRO A 142 5.14 -1.31 12.78
N TYR A 143 4.41 -1.51 11.67
CA TYR A 143 3.93 -2.82 11.23
C TYR A 143 4.80 -3.44 10.12
N GLY A 144 5.91 -2.79 9.78
CA GLY A 144 6.77 -3.15 8.67
C GLY A 144 6.15 -2.85 7.31
N MET A 145 6.62 -3.55 6.29
CA MET A 145 6.15 -3.39 4.92
C MET A 145 5.62 -4.70 4.35
N LEU A 146 4.57 -4.59 3.55
CA LEU A 146 3.96 -5.68 2.80
C LEU A 146 4.33 -5.60 1.33
N ASN A 147 4.55 -6.74 0.69
CA ASN A 147 4.59 -6.84 -0.77
C ASN A 147 3.35 -7.59 -1.26
N VAL A 148 2.74 -7.07 -2.33
CA VAL A 148 1.76 -7.80 -3.13
C VAL A 148 2.48 -8.35 -4.36
N HIS A 149 2.65 -9.65 -4.38
CA HIS A 149 3.42 -10.37 -5.40
C HIS A 149 2.48 -11.11 -6.36
N PRO A 150 2.58 -10.90 -7.69
CA PRO A 150 1.71 -11.53 -8.69
C PRO A 150 2.13 -12.98 -8.99
N SER A 151 2.21 -13.80 -7.94
CA SER A 151 2.37 -15.25 -8.07
C SER A 151 1.79 -15.98 -6.86
N TYR A 152 1.56 -17.28 -7.02
CA TYR A 152 1.29 -18.19 -5.92
C TYR A 152 2.60 -18.68 -5.30
N LEU A 153 3.20 -17.85 -4.42
CA LEU A 153 4.46 -18.18 -3.75
C LEU A 153 4.39 -19.55 -3.02
N PRO A 154 5.50 -20.31 -2.95
CA PRO A 154 6.86 -19.94 -3.32
C PRO A 154 7.15 -20.00 -4.83
N ARG A 155 6.16 -20.37 -5.67
CA ARG A 155 6.34 -20.45 -7.12
C ARG A 155 6.50 -19.04 -7.70
N TRP A 156 7.50 -18.87 -8.57
CA TRP A 156 7.87 -17.62 -9.23
C TRP A 156 8.18 -16.43 -8.30
N ARG A 157 9.18 -16.58 -7.44
CA ARG A 157 9.83 -15.44 -6.75
C ARG A 157 10.56 -14.55 -7.75
N GLY A 158 10.71 -13.27 -7.41
CA GLY A 158 11.52 -12.35 -8.18
C GLY A 158 10.79 -11.77 -9.38
N PRO A 159 11.53 -11.33 -10.41
CA PRO A 159 10.94 -10.56 -11.50
C PRO A 159 10.04 -11.42 -12.40
N ALA A 160 9.07 -10.75 -13.02
CA ALA A 160 8.24 -11.28 -14.11
C ALA A 160 7.49 -12.62 -13.83
N PRO A 161 6.82 -12.78 -12.67
CA PRO A 161 6.18 -14.05 -12.33
C PRO A 161 5.10 -14.48 -13.33
N ILE A 162 4.28 -13.56 -13.82
CA ILE A 162 3.23 -13.83 -14.83
C ILE A 162 3.82 -14.46 -16.10
N ILE A 163 4.97 -13.95 -16.55
CA ILE A 163 5.66 -14.48 -17.72
C ILE A 163 6.12 -15.91 -17.44
N HIS A 164 6.71 -16.15 -16.27
CA HIS A 164 7.15 -17.49 -15.90
C HIS A 164 6.01 -18.49 -15.77
N THR A 165 4.88 -18.10 -15.16
CA THR A 165 3.65 -18.91 -15.10
C THR A 165 3.24 -19.40 -16.49
N VAL A 166 3.15 -18.49 -17.46
CA VAL A 166 2.75 -18.84 -18.83
C VAL A 166 3.80 -19.69 -19.54
N LEU A 167 5.08 -19.34 -19.42
CA LEU A 167 6.18 -20.05 -20.09
C LEU A 167 6.29 -21.51 -19.66
N HIS A 168 5.97 -21.82 -18.41
CA HIS A 168 6.04 -23.18 -17.87
C HIS A 168 4.73 -23.95 -18.00
N GLY A 169 3.70 -23.33 -18.61
CA GLY A 169 2.40 -23.96 -18.81
C GLY A 169 1.69 -24.26 -17.50
N ASP A 170 1.91 -23.43 -16.48
CA ASP A 170 1.23 -23.60 -15.19
C ASP A 170 -0.28 -23.50 -15.39
N THR A 171 -1.02 -24.43 -14.81
CA THR A 171 -2.49 -24.43 -14.83
C THR A 171 -3.09 -23.59 -13.69
N VAL A 172 -2.24 -23.15 -12.76
CA VAL A 172 -2.59 -22.41 -11.55
C VAL A 172 -1.54 -21.34 -11.28
N THR A 173 -2.01 -20.13 -10.93
CA THR A 173 -1.20 -18.99 -10.44
C THR A 173 -1.90 -18.38 -9.23
N GLY A 174 -1.45 -17.22 -8.77
CA GLY A 174 -2.06 -16.55 -7.63
C GLY A 174 -1.54 -15.15 -7.41
N VAL A 175 -2.07 -14.51 -6.40
CA VAL A 175 -1.51 -13.28 -5.82
C VAL A 175 -1.18 -13.58 -4.36
N THR A 176 0.02 -13.20 -3.93
CA THR A 176 0.49 -13.40 -2.56
C THR A 176 0.75 -12.06 -1.88
N VAL A 177 0.17 -11.87 -0.69
CA VAL A 177 0.55 -10.81 0.24
C VAL A 177 1.54 -11.40 1.24
N MET A 178 2.71 -10.79 1.34
CA MET A 178 3.78 -11.23 2.25
C MET A 178 4.43 -10.05 2.96
N GLN A 179 5.03 -10.31 4.13
CA GLN A 179 5.87 -9.31 4.79
C GLN A 179 7.22 -9.22 4.06
N ILE A 180 7.75 -8.02 3.89
CA ILE A 180 9.08 -7.82 3.30
C ILE A 180 10.16 -8.16 4.34
N ARG A 181 11.22 -8.85 3.89
CA ARG A 181 12.46 -9.02 4.65
C ARG A 181 13.56 -8.16 4.03
N PRO A 182 14.43 -7.53 4.84
CA PRO A 182 15.55 -6.76 4.30
C PRO A 182 16.46 -7.62 3.41
N LYS A 183 17.08 -6.97 2.42
CA LYS A 183 18.18 -7.53 1.58
C LYS A 183 17.80 -8.73 0.69
N ARG A 184 16.54 -9.20 0.69
CA ARG A 184 16.08 -10.31 -0.14
C ARG A 184 14.70 -10.01 -0.73
N PHE A 185 14.53 -10.29 -2.02
CA PHE A 185 13.23 -10.19 -2.69
C PHE A 185 12.39 -11.43 -2.43
N ASP A 186 11.09 -11.23 -2.20
CA ASP A 186 10.10 -12.31 -2.22
C ASP A 186 10.49 -13.52 -1.40
N VAL A 187 10.85 -13.36 -0.13
CA VAL A 187 11.18 -14.50 0.78
C VAL A 187 10.61 -14.36 2.19
N GLY A 188 9.86 -13.28 2.46
CA GLY A 188 9.29 -13.11 3.79
C GLY A 188 8.07 -13.98 4.04
N PRO A 189 7.58 -14.00 5.30
CA PRO A 189 6.39 -14.75 5.67
C PRO A 189 5.20 -14.39 4.78
N ILE A 190 4.55 -15.41 4.25
CA ILE A 190 3.30 -15.30 3.52
C ILE A 190 2.19 -15.02 4.54
N ILE A 191 1.42 -13.96 4.30
CA ILE A 191 0.29 -13.57 5.15
C ILE A 191 -1.01 -14.11 4.55
N LYS A 192 -1.16 -13.93 3.23
CA LYS A 192 -2.35 -14.37 2.50
C LYS A 192 -2.02 -14.70 1.06
N GLN A 193 -2.74 -15.66 0.49
CA GLN A 193 -2.67 -15.99 -0.92
C GLN A 193 -4.08 -16.17 -1.47
N GLU A 194 -4.25 -15.82 -2.74
CA GLU A 194 -5.42 -16.17 -3.54
C GLU A 194 -4.94 -16.92 -4.77
N GLU A 195 -5.60 -18.05 -5.06
CA GLU A 195 -5.27 -18.93 -6.17
C GLU A 195 -6.19 -18.66 -7.36
N PHE A 196 -5.65 -18.71 -8.57
CA PHE A 196 -6.40 -18.56 -9.81
C PHE A 196 -6.02 -19.64 -10.82
N ALA A 197 -7.02 -20.20 -11.50
CA ALA A 197 -6.78 -21.08 -12.63
C ALA A 197 -6.24 -20.26 -13.82
N VAL A 198 -5.19 -20.78 -14.47
CA VAL A 198 -4.64 -20.21 -15.70
C VAL A 198 -5.38 -20.83 -16.88
N PRO A 199 -6.05 -20.02 -17.72
CA PRO A 199 -6.74 -20.55 -18.89
C PRO A 199 -5.75 -21.24 -19.86
N PRO A 200 -6.17 -22.32 -20.53
CA PRO A 200 -5.31 -22.99 -21.51
C PRO A 200 -4.96 -22.03 -22.66
N ARG A 201 -3.69 -22.04 -23.08
CA ARG A 201 -3.13 -21.18 -24.15
C ARG A 201 -3.22 -19.68 -23.85
N CYS A 202 -3.36 -19.29 -22.57
CA CYS A 202 -3.34 -17.90 -22.15
C CYS A 202 -1.95 -17.27 -22.35
N SER A 203 -1.90 -16.08 -22.92
CA SER A 203 -0.69 -15.25 -22.98
C SER A 203 -0.50 -14.46 -21.68
N ALA A 204 0.73 -14.02 -21.39
CA ALA A 204 1.00 -13.20 -20.20
C ALA A 204 0.14 -11.91 -20.15
N ARG A 205 -0.11 -11.30 -21.32
CA ARG A 205 -0.97 -10.12 -21.45
C ARG A 205 -2.43 -10.42 -21.12
N GLU A 206 -2.91 -11.62 -21.41
CA GLU A 206 -4.27 -12.04 -21.07
C GLU A 206 -4.38 -12.42 -19.59
N LEU A 207 -3.31 -12.97 -18.99
CA LEU A 207 -3.26 -13.37 -17.59
C LEU A 207 -3.21 -12.16 -16.64
N GLU A 208 -2.52 -11.08 -17.03
CA GLU A 208 -2.42 -9.83 -16.26
C GLU A 208 -3.80 -9.31 -15.77
N PRO A 209 -4.82 -9.12 -16.63
CA PRO A 209 -6.18 -8.76 -16.19
C PRO A 209 -6.83 -9.75 -15.21
N PHE A 210 -6.55 -11.05 -15.28
CA PHE A 210 -7.12 -12.04 -14.36
C PHE A 210 -6.51 -11.92 -12.96
N GLU A 211 -5.21 -11.74 -12.85
CA GLU A 211 -4.57 -11.44 -11.57
C GLU A 211 -4.99 -10.06 -11.04
N ASN A 212 -5.16 -9.07 -11.92
CA ASN A 212 -5.70 -7.74 -11.57
C ASN A 212 -7.19 -7.79 -11.14
N ASN A 213 -7.92 -8.85 -11.49
CA ASN A 213 -9.28 -9.10 -11.04
C ASN A 213 -9.37 -9.63 -9.60
N TYR A 214 -8.25 -9.64 -8.84
CA TYR A 214 -8.21 -9.62 -7.36
C TYR A 214 -9.25 -8.65 -6.75
N ARG A 215 -9.68 -7.68 -7.55
CA ARG A 215 -10.85 -6.80 -7.40
C ARG A 215 -12.10 -7.36 -6.70
N ARG A 216 -12.37 -8.68 -6.68
CA ARG A 216 -13.55 -9.22 -5.98
C ARG A 216 -13.37 -9.45 -4.47
N HIS A 217 -12.13 -9.48 -3.97
CA HIS A 217 -11.87 -9.69 -2.56
C HIS A 217 -10.96 -8.57 -2.05
N THR A 218 -11.60 -7.58 -1.42
CA THR A 218 -11.07 -6.45 -0.63
C THR A 218 -10.24 -6.91 0.58
N GLU A 219 -9.27 -7.80 0.36
CA GLU A 219 -8.63 -8.57 1.43
C GLU A 219 -7.20 -8.12 1.71
N MET A 220 -6.56 -7.38 0.79
CA MET A 220 -5.23 -6.82 1.06
C MET A 220 -5.27 -5.81 2.21
N PRO A 221 -6.25 -4.89 2.30
CA PRO A 221 -6.40 -4.07 3.50
C PRO A 221 -6.57 -4.95 4.76
N LYS A 222 -7.36 -6.02 4.69
CA LYS A 222 -7.61 -6.94 5.82
C LYS A 222 -6.38 -7.77 6.25
N ALA A 223 -5.32 -7.81 5.43
CA ALA A 223 -4.04 -8.38 5.81
C ALA A 223 -3.22 -7.46 6.73
N ILE A 224 -3.50 -6.15 6.75
CA ILE A 224 -2.78 -5.18 7.60
C ILE A 224 -2.98 -5.49 9.10
N PRO A 225 -4.21 -5.76 9.61
CA PRO A 225 -4.41 -6.20 10.99
C PRO A 225 -3.73 -7.54 11.38
N GLN A 226 -3.46 -8.43 10.43
CA GLN A 226 -2.90 -9.76 10.73
C GLN A 226 -1.42 -9.72 11.14
N LEU A 227 -0.75 -8.58 10.92
CA LEU A 227 0.63 -8.30 11.36
C LEU A 227 0.80 -8.24 12.89
N GLU A 228 -0.30 -8.20 13.65
CA GLU A 228 -0.28 -8.27 15.12
C GLU A 228 -0.19 -9.70 15.66
N SER A 229 -0.64 -10.69 14.89
CA SER A 229 -0.83 -12.07 15.35
C SER A 229 0.34 -13.01 15.06
N THR A 230 1.29 -12.60 14.19
CA THR A 230 2.46 -13.42 13.83
C THR A 230 3.59 -13.33 14.86
N SER A 231 3.24 -13.55 16.12
CA SER A 231 4.17 -14.09 17.14
C SER A 231 4.07 -15.61 17.26
N SER A 232 3.15 -16.27 16.55
CA SER A 232 3.01 -17.72 16.55
C SER A 232 2.95 -18.31 15.14
N GLU A 233 4.03 -19.01 14.81
CA GLU A 233 4.29 -20.02 13.77
C GLU A 233 4.13 -19.63 12.28
N PRO A 234 5.21 -19.76 11.47
CA PRO A 234 5.11 -19.66 10.02
C PRO A 234 4.33 -20.86 9.45
N ILE A 235 3.43 -20.59 8.50
CA ILE A 235 2.78 -21.63 7.70
C ILE A 235 3.88 -22.44 6.99
N SER A 236 4.08 -23.68 7.42
CA SER A 236 5.01 -24.61 6.78
C SER A 236 4.44 -25.04 5.43
N VAL A 237 5.02 -24.54 4.34
CA VAL A 237 4.71 -25.04 3.00
C VAL A 237 5.43 -26.38 2.82
N SER A 238 4.67 -27.48 2.83
CA SER A 238 5.18 -28.80 2.45
C SER A 238 5.43 -28.81 0.94
N ILE A 239 6.69 -28.82 0.54
CA ILE A 239 7.10 -29.04 -0.84
C ILE A 239 6.91 -30.52 -1.14
N SER A 240 5.82 -30.90 -1.81
CA SER A 240 5.72 -32.21 -2.45
C SER A 240 6.47 -32.13 -3.79
N ASN A 241 7.72 -32.59 -3.80
CA ASN A 241 8.41 -32.90 -5.05
C ASN A 241 7.76 -34.15 -5.65
N SER A 242 6.97 -33.99 -6.70
CA SER A 242 6.65 -35.09 -7.62
C SER A 242 7.50 -34.96 -8.87
N HIS A 243 8.21 -36.05 -9.17
CA HIS A 243 9.18 -36.27 -10.25
C HIS A 243 8.71 -35.86 -11.65
#